data_AF-A0A1F4RFN8-F1
#
_entry.id   AF-A0A1F4RFN8-F1
#
_cell.length_a   1.000
_cell.length_b   1.000
_cell.length_c   1.000
_cell.angle_alpha   90.00
_cell.angle_beta   90.00
_cell.angle_gamma   90.00
#
_symmetry.space_group_name_H-M   'P 1'
#
loop_
_entity.id
_entity.type
_entity.pdbx_description
1 polymer ?
#
loop_
_entity_poly.entity_id
_entity_poly.type
_entity_poly.pdbx_seq_one_letter_code
_entity_poly.pdbx_strand_id
1 'polypeptide(L)' 'MQSSRNWSSVVFPSGWVDIFVRTIKVAVVAFVVLQLKEWFDAGMFDTPATAVDAALIAGGTFALNAILRLAKS' A
#
# COMPACT_ATOMS: atom_id res chain seq x y z
N MET A 1 -11.18 38.78 10.42
CA MET A 1 -9.95 38.05 10.05
C MET A 1 -10.33 36.62 9.69
N GLN A 2 -10.62 36.36 8.42
CA GLN A 2 -10.96 35.02 7.92
C GLN A 2 -9.65 34.30 7.58
N SER A 3 -9.27 33.32 8.40
CA SER A 3 -8.15 32.43 8.12
C SER A 3 -8.54 31.54 6.95
N SER A 4 -8.10 31.90 5.75
CA SER A 4 -8.15 31.09 4.55
C SER A 4 -7.28 29.85 4.75
N ARG A 5 -7.88 28.77 5.28
CA ARG A 5 -7.31 27.43 5.22
C ARG A 5 -7.25 27.03 3.75
N ASN A 6 -6.15 27.36 3.08
CA ASN A 6 -5.76 26.76 1.82
C ASN A 6 -5.53 25.27 2.09
N TRP A 7 -6.61 24.48 2.09
CA TRP A 7 -6.51 23.05 1.86
C TRP A 7 -6.02 22.93 0.43
N SER A 8 -4.71 22.77 0.29
CA SER A 8 -4.07 22.38 -0.96
C SER A 8 -4.82 21.13 -1.44
N SER A 9 -5.77 21.30 -2.35
CA SER A 9 -6.44 20.19 -2.99
C SER A 9 -5.35 19.51 -3.79
N VAL A 10 -4.77 18.45 -3.23
CA VAL A 10 -3.83 17.61 -3.96
C VAL A 10 -4.66 16.94 -5.05
N VAL A 11 -4.68 17.56 -6.23
CA VAL A 11 -5.33 17.00 -7.42
C VAL A 11 -4.45 15.85 -7.87
N PHE A 12 -4.69 14.67 -7.32
CA PHE A 12 -4.08 13.45 -7.81
C PHE A 12 -4.62 13.18 -9.22
N PRO A 13 -3.77 12.85 -10.20
CA PRO A 13 -4.24 12.58 -11.55
C PRO A 13 -5.24 11.42 -11.52
N SER A 14 -6.35 11.57 -12.24
CA SER A 14 -7.53 10.68 -12.18
C SER A 14 -7.16 9.22 -12.37
N GLY A 15 -7.25 8.40 -11.32
CA GLY A 15 -6.93 6.97 -11.33
C GLY A 15 -5.65 6.57 -10.58
N TRP A 16 -4.79 7.52 -10.17
CA TRP A 16 -3.71 7.21 -9.22
C TRP A 16 -4.26 6.86 -7.83
N VAL A 17 -5.43 7.42 -7.51
CA VAL A 17 -6.21 7.07 -6.30
C VAL A 17 -6.56 5.59 -6.30
N ASP A 18 -7.03 5.02 -7.41
CA ASP A 18 -7.32 3.58 -7.52
C ASP A 18 -6.08 2.72 -7.30
N ILE A 19 -4.93 3.12 -7.85
CA ILE A 19 -3.66 2.42 -7.65
C ILE A 19 -3.25 2.46 -6.18
N PHE A 20 -3.35 3.62 -5.54
CA PHE A 20 -3.02 3.78 -4.13
C PHE A 20 -3.93 2.94 -3.22
N VAL A 21 -5.24 2.97 -3.46
CA VAL A 21 -6.21 2.14 -2.73
C VAL A 21 -5.92 0.65 -2.95
N ARG A 22 -5.58 0.25 -4.17
CA ARG A 22 -5.17 -1.14 -4.48
C ARG A 22 -3.92 -1.54 -3.70
N THR A 23 -2.92 -0.67 -3.64
CA THR A 23 -1.68 -0.91 -2.88
C THR A 23 -1.94 -1.08 -1.39
N ILE A 24 -2.79 -0.24 -0.80
CA ILE A 24 -3.18 -0.40 0.62
C ILE A 24 -3.86 -1.75 0.84
N LYS A 25 -4.81 -2.13 -0.03
CA LYS A 25 -5.49 -3.44 0.07
C LYS A 25 -4.50 -4.60 -0.02
N VAL A 26 -3.54 -4.52 -0.94
CA VAL A 26 -2.49 -5.54 -1.09
C VAL A 26 -1.61 -5.59 0.16
N ALA A 27 -1.22 -4.45 0.73
CA ALA A 27 -0.43 -4.39 1.96
C ALA A 27 -1.15 -5.06 3.13
N VAL A 28 -2.43 -4.76 3.33
CA VAL A 28 -3.23 -5.34 4.41
C VAL A 28 -3.41 -6.84 4.22
N VAL A 29 -3.73 -7.30 3.01
CA VAL A 29 -3.88 -8.73 2.72
C VAL A 29 -2.56 -9.46 2.91
N ALA A 30 -1.45 -8.93 2.38
CA ALA A 30 -0.13 -9.53 2.53
C ALA A 30 0.28 -9.63 4.00
N PHE A 31 0.05 -8.57 4.78
CA PHE A 31 0.33 -8.54 6.21
C PHE A 31 -0.47 -9.62 6.97
N VAL A 32 -1.78 -9.73 6.74
CA VAL A 32 -2.61 -10.75 7.40
C VAL A 32 -2.19 -12.17 7.02
N VAL A 33 -1.91 -12.41 5.73
CA VAL A 33 -1.48 -13.73 5.25
C VAL A 33 -0.12 -14.13 5.85
N LEU A 34 0.83 -13.20 5.92
CA LEU A 34 2.15 -13.45 6.50
C LEU A 34 2.08 -13.65 8.01
N GLN A 35 1.24 -12.90 8.72
CA GLN A 35 1.03 -13.12 10.17
C GLN A 35 0.44 -14.50 10.44
N LEU A 36 -0.52 -14.95 9.63
CA LEU A 36 -1.06 -16.30 9.74
C LEU A 36 0.03 -17.34 9.46
N LYS A 37 0.85 -17.13 8.43
CA LYS A 37 1.97 -18.02 8.10
C LYS A 37 2.96 -18.12 9.27
N GLU A 38 3.43 -17.01 9.81
CA GLU A 38 4.36 -17.01 10.95
C GLU A 38 3.79 -17.69 12.18
N TRP A 39 2.49 -17.50 12.45
CA TRP A 39 1.81 -18.21 13.52
C TRP A 39 1.82 -19.73 13.32
N PHE A 40 1.60 -20.21 12.09
CA PHE A 40 1.65 -21.65 11.78
C PHE A 40 3.08 -22.21 11.80
N ASP A 41 4.07 -21.45 11.35
CA ASP A 41 5.45 -21.92 11.19
C ASP A 41 6.25 -21.83 12.50
N ALA A 42 6.09 -20.74 13.26
CA ALA A 42 6.90 -20.43 14.44
C ALA A 42 6.10 -20.40 15.75
N GLY A 43 4.76 -20.48 15.69
CA GLY A 43 3.91 -20.38 16.88
C GLY A 43 3.91 -19.00 17.54
N MET A 44 4.46 -17.98 16.88
CA MET A 44 4.60 -16.62 17.38
C MET A 44 4.46 -15.62 16.24
N PHE A 45 4.01 -14.40 16.55
CA PHE A 45 3.90 -13.31 15.59
C PHE A 45 5.15 -12.43 15.59
N ASP A 46 5.93 -12.40 14.51
CA ASP A 46 6.99 -11.41 14.28
C ASP A 46 6.43 -10.25 13.45
N THR A 47 5.66 -9.43 14.16
CA THR A 47 4.92 -8.31 13.55
C THR A 47 5.81 -7.29 12.82
N PRO A 48 7.00 -6.92 13.34
CA PRO A 48 7.93 -6.05 12.62
C PRO A 48 8.44 -6.65 11.31
N ALA A 49 8.88 -7.90 11.31
CA ALA A 49 9.39 -8.56 10.11
C ALA A 49 8.28 -8.71 9.06
N THR A 50 7.11 -9.18 9.48
CA THR A 50 5.94 -9.32 8.62
C THR A 50 5.47 -7.98 8.03
N ALA A 51 5.54 -6.88 8.80
CA ALA A 51 5.19 -5.55 8.29
C ALA A 51 6.12 -5.09 7.17
N VAL A 52 7.42 -5.35 7.28
CA VAL A 52 8.41 -5.02 6.25
C VAL A 52 8.16 -5.85 4.99
N ASP A 53 7.94 -7.16 5.12
CA ASP A 53 7.67 -8.04 3.99
C ASP A 53 6.36 -7.65 3.27
N ALA A 54 5.30 -7.36 4.02
CA ALA A 54 4.05 -6.88 3.47
C ALA A 54 4.21 -5.54 2.74
N ALA A 55 5.02 -4.63 3.29
CA ALA A 55 5.33 -3.35 2.65
C ALA A 55 6.12 -3.53 1.35
N LEU A 56 7.07 -4.48 1.29
CA LEU A 56 7.80 -4.82 0.07
C LEU A 56 6.88 -5.40 -1.00
N ILE A 57 5.96 -6.29 -0.65
CA ILE A 57 4.96 -6.85 -1.57
C ILE A 57 4.04 -5.75 -2.12
N ALA A 58 3.56 -4.86 -1.24
CA ALA A 58 2.72 -3.74 -1.62
C ALA A 58 3.49 -2.73 -2.51
N GLY A 59 4.74 -2.44 -2.17
CA GLY A 59 5.64 -1.57 -2.94
C GLY A 59 5.94 -2.10 -4.33
N GLY A 60 6.26 -3.40 -4.45
CA GLY A 60 6.44 -4.06 -5.74
C GLY A 60 5.18 -4.03 -6.59
N THR A 61 4.02 -4.26 -5.98
CA THR A 61 2.72 -4.19 -6.66
C THR A 61 2.38 -2.77 -7.10
N PHE A 62 2.70 -1.76 -6.28
CA PHE A 62 2.54 -0.35 -6.64
C PHE A 62 3.41 0.01 -7.84
N ALA A 63 4.70 -0.35 -7.81
CA ALA A 63 5.64 -0.07 -8.89
C ALA A 63 5.18 -0.69 -10.22
N LEU A 64 4.74 -1.96 -10.21
CA LEU A 64 4.20 -2.62 -11.39
C LEU A 64 2.94 -1.92 -11.93
N ASN A 65 2.00 -1.53 -11.05
CA ASN A 65 0.81 -0.79 -11.46
C ASN A 65 1.13 0.60 -12.00
N ALA A 66 2.11 1.29 -11.41
CA ALA A 66 2.58 2.59 -11.88
C ALA A 66 3.22 2.47 -13.27
N ILE A 67 4.09 1.48 -13.49
CA ILE A 67 4.70 1.20 -14.80
C ILE A 67 3.64 0.87 -15.84
N LEU A 68 2.70 -0.03 -15.53
CA LEU A 68 1.61 -0.39 -16.45
C LEU A 68 0.73 0.79 -16.83
N ARG A 69 0.52 1.74 -15.90
CA ARG A 69 -0.22 2.96 -16.15
C ARG A 69 0.54 3.91 -17.06
N LEU A 70 1.83 4.14 -16.78
CA LEU A 70 2.69 4.99 -17.60
C LEU A 70 2.85 4.44 -19.02
N ALA A 71 2.94 3.12 -19.18
CA ALA A 71 3.03 2.47 -20.49
C ALA A 71 1.71 2.50 -21.30
N LYS A 72 0.58 2.79 -20.66
CA LYS A 72 -0.75 2.90 -21.28
C LYS A 72 -1.25 4.35 -21.42
N SER A 73 -0.48 5.32 -20.94
CA SER A 73 -0.77 6.76 -21.08
C SER A 73 -0.06 7.30 -22.31
#